data_AF-A0A926V061-F1
#
_entry.id   AF-A0A926V061-F1
#
_cell.length_a   1.000
_cell.length_b   1.000
_cell.length_c   1.000
_cell.angle_alpha   90.00
_cell.angle_beta   90.00
_cell.angle_gamma   90.00
#
_symmetry.space_group_name_H-M   'P 1'
#
loop_
_entity.id
_entity.type
_entity.pdbx_description
1 polymer ?
#
loop_
_entity_poly.entity_id
_entity_poly.type
_entity_poly.pdbx_seq_one_letter_code
_entity_poly.pdbx_strand_id
1 'polypeptide(L)' 'MSYPVWTPDAKAKLNNIPFFVRAQARIRIEQIARDEELETVTAELVERARQEFGQ' A
#
# COMPACT_ATOMS: atom_id res chain seq x y z
N MET A 1 14.39 6.65 9.17
CA MET A 1 13.36 5.67 8.75
C MET A 1 13.36 5.64 7.24
N SER A 2 13.57 4.47 6.63
CA SER A 2 13.47 4.34 5.17
C SER A 2 11.99 4.25 4.78
N TYR A 3 11.62 4.93 3.70
CA TYR A 3 10.29 4.78 3.11
C TYR A 3 10.36 3.68 2.04
N PRO A 4 9.42 2.73 2.01
CA PRO A 4 9.47 1.68 1.02
C PRO A 4 9.25 2.25 -0.38
N VAL A 5 9.97 1.72 -1.36
CA VAL A 5 9.87 2.10 -2.77
C VAL A 5 8.58 1.54 -3.34
N TRP A 6 7.79 2.39 -3.98
CA TRP A 6 6.55 1.94 -4.63
C TRP A 6 6.80 1.57 -6.08
N THR A 7 6.44 0.35 -6.49
CA THR A 7 6.46 -0.03 -7.90
C THR A 7 5.42 0.76 -8.70
N PRO A 8 5.60 0.92 -10.03
CA PRO A 8 4.60 1.55 -10.89
C PRO A 8 3.21 0.91 -10.77
N ASP A 9 3.16 -0.43 -10.72
CA ASP A 9 1.90 -1.18 -10.61
C ASP A 9 1.24 -0.98 -9.25
N ALA A 10 2.00 -0.90 -8.16
CA ALA A 10 1.49 -0.58 -6.84
C ALA A 10 0.86 0.82 -6.80
N LYS A 11 1.49 1.81 -7.44
CA LYS A 11 0.93 3.17 -7.56
C LYS A 11 -0.36 3.16 -8.36
N ALA A 12 -0.43 2.40 -9.45
CA ALA A 12 -1.66 2.25 -10.24
C ALA A 12 -2.80 1.66 -9.40
N LYS A 13 -2.52 0.61 -8.61
CA LYS A 13 -3.50 0.01 -7.68
C LYS A 13 -3.94 0.99 -6.59
N LEU A 14 -3.01 1.74 -5.99
CA LEU A 14 -3.34 2.77 -5.01
C LEU A 14 -4.24 3.86 -5.61
N ASN A 15 -4.04 4.23 -6.86
CA ASN A 15 -4.87 5.23 -7.55
C ASN A 15 -6.32 4.76 -7.76
N ASN A 16 -6.56 3.45 -7.85
CA ASN A 16 -7.91 2.88 -7.93
C ASN A 16 -8.68 2.98 -6.60
N ILE A 17 -7.98 3.26 -5.49
CA ILE A 17 -8.63 3.51 -4.21
C ILE A 17 -9.27 4.91 -4.24
N PRO A 18 -10.54 5.06 -3.80
CA PRO A 18 -11.21 6.35 -3.75
C PRO A 18 -10.41 7.41 -2.99
N PHE A 19 -10.37 8.63 -3.51
CA PHE A 19 -9.42 9.67 -3.05
C PHE A 19 -9.54 9.98 -1.54
N PHE A 20 -10.76 9.93 -0.98
CA PHE A 20 -11.04 10.27 0.41
C PHE A 20 -10.49 9.25 1.42
N VAL A 21 -10.24 8.00 1.00
CA VAL A 21 -9.60 6.95 1.83
C VAL A 21 -8.16 6.62 1.38
N ARG A 22 -7.71 7.13 0.22
CA ARG A 22 -6.41 6.77 -0.36
C ARG A 22 -5.22 7.09 0.54
N ALA A 23 -5.27 8.22 1.26
CA ALA A 23 -4.20 8.61 2.20
C ALA A 23 -4.07 7.60 3.35
N GLN A 24 -5.20 7.17 3.92
CA GLN A 24 -5.24 6.14 4.97
C GLN A 24 -4.75 4.79 4.46
N ALA A 25 -5.19 4.40 3.25
CA ALA A 25 -4.74 3.17 2.61
C ALA A 25 -3.21 3.16 2.42
N ARG A 26 -2.65 4.26 1.92
CA ARG A 26 -1.20 4.41 1.75
C ARG A 26 -0.43 4.22 3.06
N ILE A 27 -0.86 4.89 4.14
CA ILE A 27 -0.18 4.81 5.45
C ILE A 27 -0.14 3.37 5.94
N ARG A 28 -1.26 2.65 5.87
CA ARG A 28 -1.35 1.24 6.26
C ARG A 28 -0.46 0.36 5.41
N ILE A 29 -0.46 0.53 4.09
CA ILE A 29 0.37 -0.27 3.18
C ILE A 29 1.86 -0.07 3.50
N GLU A 30 2.27 1.18 3.73
CA GLU A 30 3.65 1.48 4.15
C GLU A 30 3.97 0.93 5.54
N GLN A 31 2.98 0.85 6.44
CA GLN A 31 3.13 0.20 7.74
C GLN A 31 3.35 -1.31 7.58
N ILE A 32 2.49 -2.00 6.82
CA ILE A 32 2.63 -3.44 6.55
C ILE A 32 4.01 -3.73 5.92
N ALA A 33 4.44 -2.92 4.95
CA ALA A 33 5.76 -3.07 4.36
C ALA A 33 6.88 -2.95 5.42
N ARG A 34 6.79 -1.98 6.34
CA ARG A 34 7.79 -1.82 7.41
C ARG A 34 7.75 -2.97 8.43
N ASP A 35 6.56 -3.40 8.81
CA ASP A 35 6.37 -4.47 9.79
C ASP A 35 6.87 -5.82 9.25
N GLU A 36 6.81 -6.01 7.92
CA GLU A 36 7.35 -7.18 7.20
C GLU A 36 8.79 -6.97 6.67
N GLU A 37 9.46 -5.87 7.06
CA GLU A 37 10.82 -5.52 6.62
C GLU A 37 10.99 -5.48 5.08
N LEU A 38 9.91 -5.17 4.36
CA LEU A 38 9.88 -5.01 2.91
C LEU A 38 10.35 -3.62 2.51
N GLU A 39 11.40 -3.56 1.69
CA GLU A 39 11.89 -2.30 1.12
C GLU A 39 11.04 -1.79 -0.04
N THR A 40 10.17 -2.63 -0.61
CA THR A 40 9.38 -2.32 -1.81
C THR A 40 7.91 -2.68 -1.63
N VAL A 41 7.02 -1.72 -1.92
CA VAL A 41 5.57 -1.95 -2.02
C VAL A 41 5.24 -2.41 -3.43
N THR A 42 4.77 -3.67 -3.54
CA THR A 42 4.34 -4.30 -4.79
C THR A 42 2.82 -4.18 -4.98
N ALA A 43 2.33 -4.45 -6.20
CA ALA A 43 0.89 -4.47 -6.47
C ALA A 43 0.14 -5.51 -5.63
N GLU A 44 0.79 -6.64 -5.34
CA GLU A 44 0.26 -7.71 -4.49
C GLU A 44 0.04 -7.23 -3.05
N LEU A 45 1.00 -6.49 -2.50
CA LEU A 45 0.88 -5.90 -1.16
C LEU A 45 -0.30 -4.93 -1.07
N VAL A 46 -0.49 -4.08 -2.09
CA VAL A 46 -1.61 -3.14 -2.16
C VAL A 46 -2.94 -3.88 -2.22
N GLU A 47 -3.04 -4.96 -3.01
CA GLU A 47 -4.26 -5.76 -3.11
C GLU A 47 -4.56 -6.49 -1.79
N ARG A 48 -3.53 -7.07 -1.14
CA ARG A 48 -3.67 -7.70 0.18
C ARG A 48 -4.18 -6.72 1.22
N ALA A 49 -3.58 -5.53 1.30
CA ALA A 49 -4.05 -4.49 2.21
C ALA A 49 -5.49 -4.07 1.91
N ARG A 50 -5.86 -3.95 0.63
CA ARG A 50 -7.24 -3.61 0.21
C ARG A 50 -8.26 -4.64 0.69
N GLN A 51 -7.92 -5.92 0.71
CA GLN A 51 -8.79 -6.98 1.24
C GLN A 51 -9.01 -6.84 2.75
N GLU A 52 -7.99 -6.43 3.52
CA GLU A 52 -8.13 -6.16 4.96
C GLU A 52 -9.01 -4.93 5.25
N PHE A 53 -9.04 -3.93 4.36
CA PHE A 53 -9.83 -2.71 4.51
C PHE A 53 -11.32 -2.84 4.18
N GLY A 54 -11.70 -3.87 3.40
CA GLY A 54 -13.06 -4.08 2.93
C GLY A 54 -13.97 -4.85 3.90
N GLN A 55 -13.45 -5.21 5.08
CA GLN A 55 -14.22 -5.79 6.18
C GLN A 55 -14.57 -4.75 7.24
#